data_AF-A0AAN6PQ03-F1
#
_entry.id   AF-A0AAN6PQ03-F1
#
_cell.length_a   1.000
_cell.length_b   1.000
_cell.length_c   1.000
_cell.angle_alpha   90.00
_cell.angle_beta   90.00
_cell.angle_gamma   90.00
#
_symmetry.space_group_name_H-M   'P 1'
#
loop_
_entity.id
_entity.type
_entity.pdbx_description
1 polymer ?
#
loop_
_entity_poly.entity_id
_entity_poly.type
_entity_poly.pdbx_seq_one_letter_code
_entity_poly.pdbx_strand_id
1 'polypeptide(L)'
;MQSNVGNPQVYEAGDQRNPKASETGSGTRYHEGTAHAHLQNDPKDQRTLSNRAAAEMQSSEQEEESRETSLHKKDPTLPAKDHGNEPSKGAKIDAELQAEDEAALKKKGENMPGKKM
;
A
#
# COMPACT_ATOMS: atom_id res chain seq x y z
N MET A 1 -26.03 36.35 -22.11
CA MET A 1 -26.97 35.29 -21.69
C MET A 1 -26.90 35.20 -20.18
N GLN A 2 -27.87 35.78 -19.46
CA GLN A 2 -27.98 35.67 -18.00
C GLN A 2 -28.63 34.32 -17.65
N SER A 3 -28.14 33.62 -16.63
CA SER A 3 -28.79 32.43 -16.09
C SER A 3 -30.08 32.80 -15.34
N ASN A 4 -31.00 31.84 -15.19
CA ASN A 4 -32.33 32.03 -14.60
C ASN A 4 -32.33 32.49 -13.12
N VAL A 5 -31.17 32.51 -12.47
CA VAL A 5 -31.02 32.81 -11.03
C VAL A 5 -30.32 34.15 -10.76
N GLY A 6 -29.97 34.93 -11.79
CA GLY A 6 -29.35 36.25 -11.63
C GLY A 6 -27.82 36.23 -11.65
N ASN A 7 -27.18 37.29 -11.15
CA ASN A 7 -25.73 37.47 -11.24
C ASN A 7 -24.98 36.38 -10.43
N PRO A 8 -24.19 35.49 -11.07
CA PRO A 8 -23.52 34.36 -10.39
C PRO A 8 -22.56 34.82 -9.29
N GLN A 9 -22.05 36.05 -9.38
CA GLN A 9 -21.15 36.65 -8.39
C GLN A 9 -21.73 36.76 -6.98
N VAL A 10 -23.07 36.69 -6.84
CA VAL A 10 -23.80 36.75 -5.55
C VAL A 10 -23.91 35.38 -4.87
N TYR A 11 -23.93 34.29 -5.64
CA TYR A 11 -24.09 32.92 -5.11
C TYR A 11 -22.77 32.14 -5.00
N GLU A 12 -21.74 32.55 -5.73
CA GLU A 12 -20.40 31.99 -5.66
C GLU A 12 -19.59 32.58 -4.49
N ALA A 13 -20.14 32.60 -3.28
CA ALA A 13 -19.43 33.12 -2.11
C ALA A 13 -18.68 32.00 -1.37
N GLY A 14 -17.37 32.19 -1.20
CA GLY A 14 -16.55 31.51 -0.20
C GLY A 14 -15.93 30.18 -0.63
N ASP A 15 -16.76 29.14 -0.82
CA ASP A 15 -16.28 27.74 -0.87
C ASP A 15 -16.22 27.14 -2.30
N GLN A 16 -16.92 27.75 -3.26
CA GLN A 16 -16.97 27.24 -4.65
C GLN A 16 -15.89 27.81 -5.57
N ARG A 17 -15.13 28.80 -5.11
CA ARG A 17 -14.04 29.37 -5.92
C ARG A 17 -12.79 28.54 -5.67
N ASN A 18 -12.30 27.83 -6.69
CA ASN A 18 -10.96 27.28 -6.65
C ASN A 18 -9.97 28.44 -6.41
N PRO A 19 -9.10 28.36 -5.38
CA PRO A 19 -8.09 29.38 -5.16
C PRO A 19 -7.21 29.49 -6.41
N LYS A 20 -6.77 30.70 -6.73
CA LYS A 20 -5.89 30.92 -7.89
C LYS A 20 -4.59 30.15 -7.66
N ALA A 21 -4.02 29.56 -8.70
CA ALA A 21 -2.75 28.82 -8.58
C ALA A 21 -1.60 29.66 -7.96
N SER A 22 -1.66 30.99 -8.08
CA SER A 22 -0.74 31.94 -7.43
C SER A 22 -0.95 32.09 -5.92
N GLU A 23 -2.15 31.82 -5.42
CA GLU A 23 -2.52 31.82 -3.99
C GLU A 23 -2.28 30.45 -3.35
N THR A 24 -2.31 29.38 -4.16
CA THR A 24 -1.97 27.99 -3.79
C THR A 24 -0.45 27.76 -3.76
N GLY A 25 0.30 28.70 -3.17
CA GLY A 25 1.76 28.62 -3.06
C GLY A 25 2.24 27.25 -2.55
N SER A 26 3.47 26.91 -2.89
CA SER A 26 4.10 25.58 -2.75
C SER A 26 4.35 25.11 -1.30
N GLY A 27 3.33 25.04 -0.44
CA GLY A 27 3.45 24.37 0.86
C GLY A 27 2.74 25.00 2.07
N THR A 28 1.78 25.90 1.91
CA THR A 28 1.09 26.52 3.07
C THR A 28 -0.19 25.79 3.51
N ARG A 29 -0.42 24.55 3.06
CA ARG A 29 -1.53 23.71 3.53
C ARG A 29 -1.11 22.88 4.74
N TYR A 30 -0.75 23.54 5.84
CA TYR A 30 -0.58 23.09 7.24
C TYR A 30 0.04 21.72 7.60
N HIS A 31 0.32 20.82 6.67
CA HIS A 31 0.85 19.47 6.87
C HIS A 31 1.57 18.93 5.62
N GLU A 32 1.88 19.77 4.63
CA GLU A 32 2.64 19.30 3.46
C GLU A 32 4.09 19.09 3.88
N GLY A 33 4.56 17.84 3.81
CA GLY A 33 5.96 17.51 4.08
C GLY A 33 6.88 18.25 3.11
N THR A 34 8.08 18.61 3.57
CA THR A 34 9.05 19.27 2.70
C THR A 34 9.39 18.39 1.50
N ALA A 35 9.56 19.01 0.32
CA ALA A 35 10.03 18.29 -0.86
C ALA A 35 11.29 17.48 -0.51
N HIS A 36 11.30 16.20 -0.91
CA HIS A 36 12.37 15.23 -0.64
C HIS A 36 12.52 14.71 0.81
N ALA A 37 11.54 14.94 1.69
CA ALA A 37 11.58 14.40 3.07
C ALA A 37 11.67 12.86 3.17
N HIS A 38 11.42 12.14 2.08
CA HIS A 38 11.49 10.68 2.00
C HIS A 38 12.77 10.16 1.31
N LEU A 39 13.65 11.05 0.82
CA LEU A 39 14.89 10.62 0.19
C LEU A 39 15.94 10.30 1.26
N GLN A 40 16.40 9.04 1.29
CA GLN A 40 17.47 8.63 2.19
C GLN A 40 18.78 9.41 1.91
N ASN A 41 18.97 9.85 0.67
CA ASN A 41 20.13 10.60 0.21
C ASN A 41 19.87 12.12 0.06
N ASP A 42 18.88 12.67 0.77
CA ASP A 42 18.61 14.12 0.72
C ASP A 42 19.87 14.93 1.07
N PRO A 43 20.33 15.85 0.19
CA PRO A 43 21.45 16.74 0.51
C PRO A 43 21.20 17.62 1.74
N LYS A 44 19.94 17.84 2.13
CA LYS A 44 19.55 18.61 3.32
C LYS A 44 19.36 17.75 4.58
N ASP A 45 19.54 16.43 4.47
CA ASP A 45 19.48 15.54 5.61
C ASP A 45 20.63 15.81 6.59
N GLN A 46 20.28 15.98 7.86
CA GLN A 46 21.19 16.32 8.95
C GLN A 46 21.88 15.09 9.57
N ARG A 47 21.51 13.87 9.15
CA ARG A 47 22.22 12.65 9.54
C ARG A 47 23.67 12.69 9.04
N THR A 48 24.58 12.12 9.82
CA THR A 48 25.98 11.94 9.40
C THR A 48 26.08 10.98 8.20
N LEU A 49 27.15 11.09 7.41
CA LEU A 49 27.39 10.22 6.25
C LEU A 49 27.36 8.72 6.63
N SER A 50 27.93 8.37 7.78
CA SER A 50 27.92 7.00 8.31
C SER A 50 26.51 6.52 8.65
N ASN A 51 25.68 7.37 9.28
CA ASN A 51 24.30 7.03 9.62
C ASN A 51 23.43 6.90 8.38
N ARG A 52 23.69 7.72 7.35
CA ARG A 52 22.99 7.64 6.06
C ARG A 52 23.30 6.33 5.34
N ALA A 53 24.58 5.96 5.25
CA ALA A 53 25.00 4.70 4.65
C ALA A 53 24.43 3.48 5.41
N ALA A 54 24.42 3.53 6.75
CA ALA A 54 23.83 2.48 7.56
C ALA A 54 22.31 2.35 7.35
N ALA A 55 21.59 3.47 7.25
CA ALA A 55 20.15 3.45 6.98
C ALA A 55 19.82 2.91 5.58
N GLU A 56 20.66 3.22 4.58
CA GLU A 56 20.52 2.67 3.22
C GLU A 56 20.74 1.16 3.20
N MET A 57 21.80 0.65 3.84
CA MET A 57 22.07 -0.78 3.99
C MET A 57 20.91 -1.50 4.68
N GLN A 58 20.42 -0.95 5.79
CA GLN A 58 19.26 -1.48 6.51
C GLN A 58 18.00 -1.50 5.65
N SER A 59 17.77 -0.47 4.83
CA SER A 59 16.59 -0.44 3.95
C SER A 59 16.65 -1.49 2.84
N SER A 60 17.85 -1.80 2.32
CA SER A 60 18.04 -2.88 1.34
C SER A 60 17.95 -4.27 1.97
N GLU A 61 18.28 -4.40 3.26
CA GLU A 61 18.20 -5.65 4.01
C GLU A 61 16.81 -5.87 4.64
N GLN A 62 16.01 -4.80 4.80
CA GLN A 62 14.62 -4.83 5.29
C GLN A 62 13.59 -5.29 4.25
N GLU A 63 14.03 -5.97 3.20
CA GLU A 63 13.21 -7.00 2.56
C GLU A 63 12.98 -8.22 3.48
N GLU A 64 13.35 -8.15 4.76
CA GLU A 64 12.83 -9.06 5.78
C GLU A 64 11.30 -9.02 5.76
N GLU A 65 10.74 -10.09 5.20
CA GLU A 65 9.33 -10.30 5.11
C GLU A 65 8.70 -10.17 6.50
N SER A 66 7.80 -9.19 6.67
CA SER A 66 7.07 -9.01 7.92
C SER A 66 6.39 -10.31 8.36
N ARG A 67 6.21 -10.49 9.66
CA ARG A 67 5.50 -11.67 10.20
C ARG A 67 4.15 -11.87 9.52
N GLU A 68 3.38 -10.80 9.31
CA GLU A 68 2.09 -10.81 8.62
C GLU A 68 2.20 -11.31 7.18
N THR A 69 3.15 -10.80 6.41
CA THR A 69 3.38 -11.23 5.03
C THR A 69 3.79 -12.71 4.97
N SER A 70 4.63 -13.16 5.91
CA SER A 70 5.04 -14.56 6.00
C SER A 70 3.87 -15.51 6.33
N LEU A 71 2.91 -15.05 7.14
CA LEU A 71 1.70 -15.79 7.47
C LEU A 71 0.75 -15.82 6.27
N HIS A 72 0.55 -14.68 5.61
CA HIS A 72 -0.29 -14.55 4.43
C HIS A 72 0.20 -15.42 3.26
N LYS A 73 1.53 -15.56 3.07
CA LYS A 73 2.09 -16.45 2.04
C LYS A 73 1.77 -17.93 2.29
N LYS A 74 1.58 -18.33 3.54
CA LYS A 74 1.24 -19.72 3.91
C LYS A 74 -0.24 -19.99 3.75
N ASP A 75 -1.07 -19.13 4.32
CA ASP A 75 -2.52 -19.22 4.21
C ASP A 75 -3.10 -17.79 4.34
N PRO A 76 -3.93 -17.36 3.38
CA PRO A 76 -4.49 -16.00 3.35
C PRO A 76 -5.39 -15.71 4.55
N THR A 77 -5.86 -16.72 5.29
CA THR A 77 -6.69 -16.56 6.49
C THR A 77 -5.90 -16.40 7.80
N LEU A 78 -4.60 -16.72 7.81
CA LEU A 78 -3.78 -16.71 9.02
C LEU A 78 -3.56 -15.32 9.63
N PRO A 79 -3.30 -14.25 8.85
CA PRO A 79 -3.19 -12.91 9.40
C PRO A 79 -4.42 -12.53 10.23
N ALA A 80 -5.63 -12.72 9.69
CA ALA A 80 -6.86 -12.41 10.42
C ALA A 80 -6.99 -13.23 11.72
N LYS A 81 -6.65 -14.53 11.67
CA LYS A 81 -6.69 -15.42 12.84
C LYS A 81 -5.67 -15.05 13.92
N ASP A 82 -4.45 -14.67 13.53
CA ASP A 82 -3.39 -14.24 14.48
C ASP A 82 -3.82 -12.98 15.25
N HIS A 83 -4.59 -12.11 14.60
CA HIS A 83 -5.19 -10.92 15.20
C HIS A 83 -6.53 -11.19 15.91
N GLY A 84 -7.02 -12.43 15.95
CA GLY A 84 -8.30 -12.80 16.59
C GLY A 84 -9.55 -12.34 15.84
N ASN A 85 -9.42 -11.95 14.58
CA ASN A 85 -10.50 -11.49 13.71
C ASN A 85 -11.04 -12.62 12.82
N GLU A 86 -12.26 -12.45 12.33
CA GLU A 86 -12.80 -13.34 11.30
C GLU A 86 -12.15 -13.04 9.94
N PRO A 87 -11.62 -14.04 9.22
CA PRO A 87 -11.05 -13.83 7.88
C PRO A 87 -12.11 -13.36 6.89
N SER A 88 -11.69 -12.53 5.94
CA SER A 88 -12.58 -11.99 4.90
C SER A 88 -13.12 -13.11 4.00
N LYS A 89 -14.25 -12.84 3.32
CA LYS A 89 -14.82 -13.78 2.35
C LYS A 89 -13.81 -14.15 1.25
N GLY A 90 -13.03 -13.18 0.78
CA GLY A 90 -11.98 -13.41 -0.23
C GLY A 90 -10.89 -14.34 0.28
N ALA A 91 -10.36 -14.08 1.48
CA ALA A 91 -9.32 -14.92 2.08
C ALA A 91 -9.80 -16.37 2.30
N LYS A 92 -11.08 -16.58 2.64
CA LYS A 92 -11.67 -17.92 2.74
C LYS A 92 -11.70 -18.63 1.38
N ILE A 93 -12.14 -17.94 0.32
CA ILE A 93 -12.19 -18.47 -1.05
C ILE A 93 -10.77 -18.79 -1.54
N ASP A 94 -9.81 -17.90 -1.32
CA ASP A 94 -8.43 -18.11 -1.72
C ASP A 94 -7.81 -19.34 -1.03
N ALA A 95 -8.10 -19.55 0.26
CA ALA A 95 -7.67 -20.75 0.98
C ALA A 95 -8.33 -22.04 0.46
N GLU A 96 -9.62 -21.98 0.08
CA GLU A 96 -10.33 -23.11 -0.54
C GLU A 96 -9.72 -23.46 -1.90
N LEU A 97 -9.49 -22.47 -2.76
CA LEU A 97 -8.86 -22.66 -4.07
C LEU A 97 -7.45 -23.25 -3.94
N GLN A 98 -6.64 -22.74 -3.01
CA GLN A 98 -5.32 -23.31 -2.74
C GLN A 98 -5.39 -24.78 -2.32
N ALA A 99 -6.34 -25.14 -1.45
CA ALA A 99 -6.52 -26.53 -1.01
C ALA A 99 -6.98 -27.45 -2.16
N GLU A 100 -7.88 -26.96 -3.03
CA GLU A 100 -8.31 -27.67 -4.23
C GLU A 100 -7.17 -27.89 -5.22
N ASP A 101 -6.36 -26.86 -5.47
CA ASP A 101 -5.19 -26.91 -6.35
C ASP A 101 -4.14 -27.89 -5.82
N GLU A 102 -3.84 -27.86 -4.53
CA GLU A 102 -2.93 -28.82 -3.90
C GLU A 102 -3.44 -30.26 -4.03
N ALA A 103 -4.74 -30.49 -3.85
CA ALA A 103 -5.35 -31.80 -4.00
C ALA A 103 -5.30 -32.27 -5.47
N ALA A 104 -5.54 -31.38 -6.42
CA ALA A 104 -5.44 -31.65 -7.84
C ALA A 104 -4.00 -31.97 -8.25
N LEU A 105 -3.01 -31.24 -7.72
CA LEU A 105 -1.59 -31.49 -7.94
C LEU A 105 -1.14 -32.84 -7.36
N LYS A 106 -1.62 -33.21 -6.17
CA LYS A 106 -1.34 -34.53 -5.57
C LYS A 106 -1.89 -35.66 -6.45
N LYS A 107 -3.17 -35.58 -6.86
CA LYS A 107 -3.79 -36.55 -7.78
C LYS A 107 -3.08 -36.62 -9.13
N LYS A 108 -2.67 -35.47 -9.68
CA LYS A 108 -1.91 -35.41 -10.93
C LYS A 108 -0.52 -36.03 -10.78
N GLY A 109 0.16 -35.78 -9.66
CA GLY A 109 1.46 -36.37 -9.34
C GLY A 109 1.42 -37.88 -9.17
N GLU A 110 0.34 -38.41 -8.58
CA GLU A 110 0.07 -39.85 -8.47
C GLU A 110 -0.18 -40.50 -9.85
N ASN A 111 -0.84 -39.78 -10.76
CA ASN A 111 -1.15 -40.27 -12.11
C ASN A 111 -0.03 -40.07 -13.16
N MET A 112 1.13 -39.51 -12.79
CA MET A 112 2.25 -39.34 -13.72
C MET A 112 2.97 -40.69 -13.97
N PRO A 113 3.09 -41.14 -15.24
CA PRO A 113 3.73 -42.40 -15.58
C PRO A 113 5.24 -42.28 -15.34
N GLY A 114 5.69 -42.71 -14.16
CA GLY A 114 7.10 -42.63 -13.75
C GLY A 114 7.31 -42.72 -12.24
N LYS A 115 6.27 -42.49 -11.42
CA LYS A 115 6.32 -42.65 -9.96
C LYS A 115 5.95 -44.08 -9.54
N LYS A 116 6.68 -45.09 -10.03
CA LYS A 116 6.66 -46.44 -9.42
C LYS A 116 7.91 -46.60 -8.57
N MET A 117 7.68 -46.59 -7.25
CA MET A 117 8.58 -46.92 -6.13
C MET A 117 9.81 -46.01 -5.96
#